data_AF-A0A8T2RR24-F1
#
_entry.id   AF-A0A8T2RR24-F1
#
_cell.length_a   1.000
_cell.length_b   1.000
_cell.length_c   1.000
_cell.angle_alpha   90.00
_cell.angle_beta   90.00
_cell.angle_gamma   90.00
#
_symmetry.space_group_name_H-M   'P 1'
#
loop_
_entity.id
_entity.type
_entity.pdbx_description
1 polymer ?
#
loop_
_entity_poly.entity_id
_entity_poly.type
_entity_poly.pdbx_seq_one_letter_code
_entity_poly.pdbx_strand_id
1 'polypeptide(L)'
;MVGNRIPSAHIARGAWVHNIEWKPATIGMVSNPNHGIRRLGKVGQSRWLGRRPIVRGVAMNPVDYPYGGGEGRMKGGRPLVSPWGKPTKCGFRAIVRKRRT
;
A
#
# COMPACT_ATOMS: atom_id res chain seq x y z
N MET A 1 12.75 13.21 -26.89
CA MET A 1 12.48 14.00 -25.66
C MET A 1 11.93 13.15 -24.52
N VAL A 2 11.08 12.13 -24.76
CA VAL A 2 10.67 11.13 -23.74
C VAL A 2 11.83 10.17 -23.45
N GLY A 3 12.02 9.80 -22.17
CA GLY A 3 13.08 8.88 -21.73
C GLY A 3 14.42 9.55 -21.39
N ASN A 4 14.60 10.83 -21.74
CA ASN A 4 15.80 11.58 -21.37
C ASN A 4 15.78 11.91 -19.88
N ARG A 5 16.93 11.72 -19.22
CA ARG A 5 17.19 12.16 -17.85
C ARG A 5 17.79 13.57 -17.88
N ILE A 6 17.05 14.57 -17.42
CA ILE A 6 17.50 15.96 -17.39
C ILE A 6 17.36 16.57 -15.99
N PRO A 7 18.14 17.60 -15.65
CA PRO A 7 17.98 18.30 -14.39
C PRO A 7 16.56 18.87 -14.23
N SER A 8 15.99 18.78 -13.03
CA SER A 8 14.63 19.22 -12.72
C SER A 8 14.38 20.69 -13.10
N ALA A 9 15.43 21.53 -13.05
CA ALA A 9 15.39 22.94 -13.43
C ALA A 9 15.12 23.17 -14.94
N HIS A 10 15.45 22.20 -15.79
CA HIS A 10 15.30 22.28 -17.24
C HIS A 10 14.01 21.60 -17.75
N ILE A 11 13.20 21.07 -16.83
CA ILE A 11 11.93 20.43 -17.16
C ILE A 11 10.84 21.50 -17.20
N ALA A 12 10.11 21.56 -18.33
CA ALA A 12 8.96 22.46 -18.44
C ALA A 12 7.88 22.10 -17.39
N ARG A 13 7.28 23.12 -16.79
CA ARG A 13 6.18 22.94 -15.82
C ARG A 13 5.01 22.19 -16.47
N GLY A 14 4.42 21.25 -15.73
CA GLY A 14 3.31 20.42 -16.23
C GLY A 14 3.72 19.16 -17.01
N ALA A 15 5.02 18.93 -17.23
CA ALA A 15 5.50 17.70 -17.84
C ALA A 15 5.35 16.48 -16.91
N TRP A 16 5.01 15.33 -17.48
CA TRP A 16 5.02 14.04 -16.78
C TRP A 16 6.47 13.59 -16.57
N VAL A 17 6.83 13.29 -15.32
CA VAL A 17 8.17 12.83 -14.95
C VAL A 17 8.11 11.64 -14.00
N HIS A 18 9.12 10.78 -14.06
CA HIS A 18 9.32 9.67 -13.13
C HIS A 18 10.79 9.58 -12.72
N ASN A 19 11.08 8.72 -11.73
CA ASN A 19 12.42 8.54 -11.18
C ASN A 19 13.07 9.87 -10.72
N ILE A 20 12.36 10.56 -9.81
CA ILE A 20 12.71 11.91 -9.36
C ILE A 20 13.75 11.82 -8.24
N GLU A 21 14.90 12.45 -8.45
CA GLU A 21 15.93 12.66 -7.45
C GLU A 21 16.18 14.17 -7.25
N TRP A 22 17.09 14.52 -6.34
CA TRP A 22 17.38 15.93 -5.99
C TRP A 22 17.75 16.80 -7.20
N LYS A 23 18.41 16.24 -8.21
CA LYS A 23 18.85 16.98 -9.40
C LYS A 23 18.24 16.47 -10.69
N PRO A 24 18.25 15.17 -11.03
CA PRO A 24 17.68 14.68 -12.29
C PRO A 24 16.27 14.10 -12.14
N ALA A 25 15.50 14.18 -13.21
CA ALA A 25 14.31 13.37 -13.41
C ALA A 25 14.19 12.91 -14.87
N THR A 26 13.46 11.83 -15.11
CA THR A 26 13.24 11.28 -16.44
C THR A 26 11.88 11.73 -16.98
N ILE A 27 11.86 12.28 -18.21
CA ILE A 27 10.62 12.72 -18.86
C ILE A 27 9.81 11.51 -19.34
N GLY A 28 8.52 11.50 -19.03
CA GLY A 28 7.55 10.48 -19.46
C GLY A 28 6.93 9.69 -18.32
N MET A 29 6.06 8.74 -18.67
CA MET A 29 5.46 7.78 -17.73
C MET A 29 6.28 6.49 -17.68
N VAL A 30 6.19 5.74 -16.59
CA VAL A 30 6.79 4.40 -16.48
C VAL A 30 6.06 3.45 -17.44
N SER A 31 6.81 2.53 -18.06
CA SER A 31 6.26 1.53 -18.97
C SER A 31 5.37 0.50 -18.25
N ASN A 32 4.61 -0.30 -19.02
CA ASN A 32 3.70 -1.34 -18.53
C ASN A 32 2.53 -0.83 -17.66
N PRO A 33 1.67 0.08 -18.17
CA PRO A 33 0.53 0.61 -17.41
C PRO A 33 -0.51 -0.46 -17.04
N ASN A 34 -0.61 -1.55 -17.82
CA ASN A 34 -1.60 -2.61 -17.61
C ASN A 34 -1.26 -3.57 -16.47
N HIS A 35 -0.08 -3.44 -15.85
CA HIS A 35 0.34 -4.33 -14.76
C HIS A 35 -0.66 -4.35 -13.59
N GLY A 36 -1.31 -3.21 -13.29
CA GLY A 36 -2.29 -3.09 -12.21
C GLY A 36 -3.65 -3.73 -12.50
N ILE A 37 -3.99 -3.94 -13.79
CA ILE A 37 -5.28 -4.50 -14.21
C ILE A 37 -5.23 -6.05 -14.20
N ARG A 38 -4.02 -6.62 -14.24
CA ARG A 38 -3.81 -8.07 -14.29
C ARG A 38 -4.33 -8.76 -13.02
N ARG A 39 -5.31 -9.66 -13.19
CA ARG A 39 -5.83 -10.52 -12.11
C ARG A 39 -5.02 -11.81 -12.00
N LEU A 40 -4.74 -12.24 -10.77
CA LEU A 40 -4.13 -13.55 -10.52
C LEU A 40 -5.23 -14.62 -10.55
N GLY A 41 -5.09 -15.63 -11.41
CA GLY A 41 -6.12 -16.65 -11.64
C GLY A 41 -6.07 -17.83 -10.67
N LYS A 42 -4.90 -18.10 -10.07
CA LYS A 42 -4.71 -19.21 -9.12
C LYS A 42 -3.84 -18.81 -7.95
N VAL A 43 -4.01 -19.52 -6.83
CA VAL A 43 -3.22 -19.32 -5.60
C VAL A 43 -1.72 -19.46 -5.85
N GLY A 44 -1.31 -20.42 -6.69
CA GLY A 44 0.10 -20.65 -7.03
C GLY A 44 0.82 -19.43 -7.62
N GLN A 45 0.11 -18.56 -8.37
CA GLN A 45 0.71 -17.34 -8.90
C GLN A 45 1.07 -16.35 -7.78
N SER A 46 0.26 -16.27 -6.71
CA SER A 46 0.60 -15.46 -5.53
C SER A 46 1.83 -16.01 -4.81
N ARG A 47 1.99 -17.33 -4.77
CA ARG A 47 3.17 -17.99 -4.18
C ARG A 47 4.45 -17.73 -4.99
N TRP A 48 4.38 -17.70 -6.32
CA TRP A 48 5.52 -17.32 -7.17
C TRP A 48 5.96 -15.87 -6.96
N LEU A 49 5.04 -14.99 -6.55
CA LEU A 49 5.35 -13.61 -6.14
C LEU A 49 5.87 -13.50 -4.69
N GLY A 50 6.14 -14.63 -4.02
CA GLY A 50 6.66 -14.65 -2.64
C GLY A 50 5.62 -14.34 -1.55
N ARG A 51 4.33 -14.23 -1.89
CA ARG A 51 3.28 -13.89 -0.91
C ARG A 51 2.77 -15.14 -0.21
N ARG A 52 2.84 -15.17 1.13
CA ARG A 52 2.26 -16.22 1.97
C ARG A 52 0.76 -15.98 2.21
N PRO A 53 -0.03 -17.03 2.50
CA PRO A 53 -1.43 -16.84 2.88
C PRO A 53 -1.53 -15.98 4.16
N ILE A 54 -2.55 -15.12 4.22
CA ILE A 54 -2.82 -14.24 5.35
C ILE A 54 -4.13 -14.67 6.00
N VAL A 55 -4.12 -14.83 7.31
CA VAL A 55 -5.30 -15.21 8.11
C VAL A 55 -6.03 -13.95 8.59
N ARG A 56 -7.36 -13.97 8.55
CA ARG A 56 -8.20 -12.87 9.06
C ARG A 56 -8.25 -12.94 10.59
N GLY A 57 -8.15 -11.80 11.28
CA GLY A 57 -8.17 -11.77 12.75
C GLY A 57 -9.46 -12.31 13.41
N VAL A 58 -10.59 -12.36 12.69
CA VAL A 58 -11.89 -12.83 13.20
C VAL A 58 -11.83 -14.33 13.41
N ALA A 59 -10.97 -15.02 12.67
CA ALA A 59 -10.72 -16.44 12.82
C ALA A 59 -9.65 -16.77 13.87
N MET A 60 -9.09 -15.75 14.54
CA MET A 60 -8.07 -15.94 15.57
C MET A 60 -8.69 -15.91 16.97
N ASN A 61 -7.92 -16.29 17.99
CA ASN A 61 -8.37 -16.24 19.38
C ASN A 61 -8.35 -14.79 19.92
N PRO A 62 -9.08 -14.49 21.02
CA PRO A 62 -9.06 -13.17 21.66
C PRO A 62 -7.67 -12.67 22.06
N VAL A 63 -6.75 -13.59 22.38
CA VAL A 63 -5.36 -13.27 22.76
C VAL A 63 -4.51 -12.84 21.56
N ASP A 64 -4.80 -13.39 20.38
CA ASP A 64 -3.98 -13.20 19.18
C ASP A 64 -4.40 -11.95 18.40
N TYR A 65 -5.69 -11.58 18.46
CA TYR A 65 -6.22 -10.47 17.70
C TYR A 65 -7.35 -9.74 18.44
N PRO A 66 -7.39 -8.39 18.42
CA PRO A 66 -8.44 -7.61 19.10
C PRO A 66 -9.92 -7.92 18.78
N TYR A 67 -10.20 -8.59 17.66
CA TYR A 67 -11.53 -9.04 17.24
C TYR A 67 -11.61 -10.57 17.07
N GLY A 68 -10.65 -11.29 17.64
CA GLY A 68 -10.67 -12.74 17.70
C GLY A 68 -11.64 -13.27 18.77
N GLY A 69 -12.07 -14.52 18.59
CA GLY A 69 -12.99 -15.24 19.47
C GLY A 69 -14.48 -15.06 19.18
N GLY A 70 -15.30 -15.59 20.10
CA GLY A 70 -16.73 -15.76 19.96
C GLY A 70 -17.11 -17.20 19.60
N GLU A 71 -18.27 -17.66 20.07
CA GLU A 71 -18.78 -19.03 19.84
C GLU A 71 -19.10 -19.33 18.37
N GLY A 72 -19.17 -18.30 17.52
CA GLY A 72 -19.44 -18.41 16.11
C GLY A 72 -18.94 -17.21 15.32
N ARG A 73 -19.34 -17.16 14.04
CA ARG A 73 -18.90 -16.08 13.13
C ARG A 73 -19.59 -14.76 13.48
N MET A 74 -18.90 -13.89 14.22
CA MET A 74 -19.39 -12.55 14.54
C MET A 74 -18.77 -11.48 13.63
N LYS A 75 -19.52 -10.41 13.35
CA LYS A 75 -19.05 -9.25 12.58
C LYS A 75 -18.23 -8.24 13.40
N GLY A 76 -17.98 -8.53 14.68
CA GLY A 76 -17.23 -7.68 15.60
C GLY A 76 -17.88 -6.29 15.74
N GLY A 77 -18.74 -6.09 16.73
CA GLY A 77 -19.36 -4.78 17.05
C GLY A 77 -18.37 -3.72 17.55
N ARG A 78 -17.07 -3.93 17.35
CA ARG A 78 -15.98 -3.05 17.73
C ARG A 78 -15.42 -2.37 16.48
N PRO A 79 -14.88 -1.14 16.59
CA PRO A 79 -14.16 -0.50 15.49
C PRO A 79 -13.05 -1.41 14.93
N LEU A 80 -12.85 -1.37 13.62
CA LEU A 80 -11.83 -2.18 12.95
C LEU A 80 -10.42 -1.69 13.28
N VAL A 81 -9.66 -2.54 13.97
CA VAL A 81 -8.30 -2.28 14.41
C VAL A 81 -7.30 -3.26 13.79
N SER A 82 -6.04 -2.83 13.73
CA SER A 82 -4.88 -3.66 13.41
C SER A 82 -4.57 -4.65 14.55
N PRO A 83 -3.68 -5.64 14.35
CA PRO A 83 -3.26 -6.55 15.42
C PRO A 83 -2.73 -5.81 16.67
N TRP A 84 -2.17 -4.61 16.48
CA TRP A 84 -1.60 -3.76 17.53
C TRP A 84 -2.59 -2.70 18.05
N GLY A 85 -3.89 -2.87 17.81
CA GLY A 85 -4.93 -1.96 18.34
C GLY A 85 -5.06 -0.61 17.62
N LYS A 86 -4.22 -0.28 16.64
CA LYS A 86 -4.38 0.96 15.85
C LYS A 86 -5.61 0.89 14.95
N PRO A 87 -6.45 1.93 14.85
CA PRO A 87 -7.62 1.95 13.99
C PRO A 87 -7.22 1.92 12.51
N THR A 88 -7.97 1.15 11.70
CA THR A 88 -7.66 0.92 10.27
C THR A 88 -8.65 1.60 9.31
N LYS A 89 -9.80 2.05 9.81
CA LYS A 89 -10.82 2.78 9.05
C LYS A 89 -11.07 4.17 9.66
N CYS A 90 -11.91 4.98 9.01
CA CYS A 90 -12.30 6.32 9.45
C CYS A 90 -11.16 7.37 9.48
N GLY A 91 -10.24 7.31 8.52
CA GLY A 91 -9.30 8.43 8.27
C GLY A 91 -8.13 8.53 9.25
N PHE A 92 -7.78 7.44 9.95
CA PHE A 92 -6.58 7.41 10.80
C PHE A 92 -5.32 7.78 9.99
N ARG A 93 -4.63 8.85 10.42
CA ARG A 93 -3.36 9.29 9.82
C ARG A 93 -2.19 8.72 10.62
N ALA A 94 -1.45 7.80 10.01
CA ALA A 94 -0.26 7.21 10.62
C ALA A 94 0.98 8.13 10.59
N ILE A 95 0.93 9.23 9.83
CA ILE A 95 2.05 10.17 9.71
C ILE A 95 2.09 11.06 10.96
N VAL A 96 3.20 10.97 11.71
CA VAL A 96 3.49 11.91 12.78
C VAL A 96 3.96 13.22 12.15
N ARG A 97 3.27 14.32 12.48
CA ARG A 97 3.61 15.65 11.95
C ARG A 97 4.90 16.14 12.62
N LYS A 98 6.04 15.92 11.97
CA LYS A 98 7.34 16.45 12.41
C LYS A 98 7.32 17.97 12.24
N ARG A 99 7.37 18.72 13.34
CA ARG A 99 7.56 20.18 13.29
C ARG A 99 8.97 20.43 12.76
N ARG A 100 9.09 21.18 11.66
CA ARG A 100 10.38 21.72 11.23
C ARG A 100 10.64 22.93 12.12
N THR A 101 11.38 22.71 13.20
CA THR A 101 12.09 23.77 13.93
C THR A 101 13.29 24.20 13.11
#